data_AF-A0A2E7E512-F1
#
_entry.id   AF-A0A2E7E512-F1
#
_cell.length_a   1.000
_cell.length_b   1.000
_cell.length_c   1.000
_cell.angle_alpha   90.00
_cell.angle_beta   90.00
_cell.angle_gamma   90.00
#
_symmetry.space_group_name_H-M   'P 1'
#
loop_
_entity.id
_entity.type
_entity.pdbx_description
1 polymer ?
#
loop_
_entity_poly.entity_id
_entity_poly.type
_entity_poly.pdbx_seq_one_letter_code
_entity_poly.pdbx_strand_id
1 'polypeptide(L)'
;MTDEQRKAVENGIWLCPRCARLIDRDPKGYSVEELHGWQHQATLFALRELHHPLVRSSATPDQISAALDRFLPRVRSVLDFRVPKFYGLVQVGISQLNDMSVLIQECSGYGWSPAHSLHAKAEQVVRIQDHLVMLLQRLYDLVVNDQSGCWQVRFQTYDFAPQWTTPESEHAFQSFVKCYSELLNAANALEPFRKGAAYY
;
A
#
# COMPACT_ATOMS: atom_id res chain seq x y z
N MET A 1 20.36 8.03 20.21
CA MET A 1 20.29 9.24 19.38
C MET A 1 21.00 10.36 20.12
N THR A 2 22.00 10.97 19.50
CA THR A 2 22.69 12.15 20.06
C THR A 2 21.83 13.39 19.93
N ASP A 3 22.21 14.48 20.61
CA ASP A 3 21.47 15.74 20.53
C ASP A 3 21.56 16.38 19.14
N GLU A 4 22.66 16.18 18.42
CA GLU A 4 22.79 16.57 17.01
C GLU A 4 21.82 15.77 16.14
N GLN A 5 21.74 14.45 16.36
CA GLN A 5 20.84 13.57 15.59
C GLN A 5 19.36 13.92 15.82
N ARG A 6 18.96 14.28 17.04
CA ARG A 6 17.57 14.71 17.34
C ARG A 6 17.14 15.97 16.59
N LYS A 7 18.10 16.85 16.27
CA LYS A 7 17.85 18.15 15.62
C LYS A 7 18.05 18.11 14.12
N ALA A 8 18.56 17.00 13.57
CA ALA A 8 18.76 16.86 12.14
C ALA A 8 17.42 16.90 11.40
N VAL A 9 17.35 17.73 10.34
CA VAL A 9 16.18 17.83 9.45
C VAL A 9 15.79 16.46 8.89
N GLU A 10 16.78 15.61 8.64
CA GLU A 10 16.65 14.24 8.14
C GLU A 10 15.77 13.36 9.05
N ASN A 11 15.77 13.63 10.35
CA ASN A 11 15.01 12.87 11.36
C ASN A 11 13.66 13.53 11.71
N GLY A 12 13.33 14.67 11.09
CA GLY A 12 12.08 15.38 11.34
C GLY A 12 10.95 14.91 10.42
N ILE A 13 9.89 14.34 11.00
CA ILE A 13 8.65 14.02 10.28
C ILE A 13 7.51 14.95 10.71
N TRP A 14 6.81 15.54 9.75
CA TRP A 14 5.65 16.37 10.03
C TRP A 14 4.37 15.53 10.01
N LEU A 15 3.77 15.36 11.19
CA LEU A 15 2.57 14.55 11.37
C LEU A 15 1.42 15.40 11.90
N CYS A 16 0.18 14.96 11.62
CA CYS A 16 -0.97 15.54 12.30
C CYS A 16 -0.93 15.19 13.81
N PRO A 17 -1.62 15.96 14.68
CA PRO A 17 -1.56 15.75 16.13
C PRO A 17 -2.02 14.37 16.61
N ARG A 18 -2.81 13.65 15.80
CA ARG A 18 -3.23 12.27 16.11
C ARG A 18 -2.13 11.28 15.80
N CYS A 19 -1.53 11.35 14.61
CA CYS A 19 -0.46 10.44 14.20
C CYS A 19 0.80 10.64 15.06
N ALA A 20 1.14 11.89 15.41
CA ALA A 20 2.25 12.17 16.34
C ALA A 20 2.03 11.46 17.70
N ARG A 21 0.86 11.64 18.31
CA ARG A 21 0.51 10.95 19.57
C ARG A 21 0.49 9.43 19.46
N LEU A 22 0.20 8.88 18.28
CA LEU A 22 0.15 7.44 18.06
C LEU A 22 1.55 6.84 18.12
N ILE A 23 2.50 7.43 17.39
CA ILE A 23 3.88 6.94 17.34
C ILE A 23 4.62 7.19 18.68
N ASP A 24 4.34 8.31 19.35
CA ASP A 24 4.95 8.63 20.65
C ASP A 24 4.51 7.65 21.74
N ARG A 25 3.29 7.10 21.62
CA ARG A 25 2.72 6.16 22.60
C ARG A 25 3.18 4.72 22.39
N ASP A 26 3.55 4.34 21.17
CA ASP A 26 4.01 2.99 20.85
C ASP A 26 5.30 2.99 20.03
N PRO A 27 6.46 3.32 20.65
CA PRO A 27 7.73 3.34 19.94
C PRO A 27 8.20 1.97 19.43
N LYS A 28 7.62 0.87 19.93
CA LYS A 28 7.95 -0.50 19.50
C LYS A 28 7.09 -0.95 18.33
N GLY A 29 5.90 -0.37 18.17
CA GLY A 29 4.97 -0.66 17.09
C GLY A 29 5.25 0.09 15.78
N TYR A 30 6.17 1.07 15.79
CA TYR A 30 6.57 1.85 14.61
C TYR A 30 8.08 1.89 14.50
N SER A 31 8.63 1.17 13.52
CA SER A 31 10.08 1.15 13.31
C SER A 31 10.58 2.47 12.71
N VAL A 32 11.87 2.75 12.86
CA VAL A 32 12.51 3.94 12.28
C VAL A 32 12.37 3.93 10.76
N GLU A 33 12.52 2.76 10.14
CA GLU A 33 12.37 2.54 8.71
C GLU A 33 10.94 2.81 8.24
N GLU A 34 9.93 2.39 9.00
CA GLU A 34 8.52 2.70 8.71
C GLU A 34 8.26 4.21 8.73
N LEU A 35 8.79 4.92 9.73
CA LEU A 35 8.63 6.37 9.86
C LEU A 35 9.34 7.13 8.73
N HIS A 36 10.56 6.74 8.36
CA HIS A 36 11.24 7.32 7.19
C HIS A 36 10.47 7.03 5.89
N GLY A 37 9.89 5.84 5.76
CA GLY A 37 9.00 5.51 4.66
C GLY A 37 7.82 6.49 4.56
N TRP A 38 7.15 6.79 5.68
CA TRP A 38 6.04 7.74 5.71
C TRP A 38 6.47 9.16 5.32
N GLN A 39 7.63 9.62 5.81
CA GLN A 39 8.18 10.94 5.48
C GLN A 39 8.47 11.07 3.98
N HIS A 40 9.14 10.06 3.41
CA HIS A 40 9.46 10.03 1.98
C HIS A 40 8.20 10.07 1.12
N GLN A 41 7.20 9.24 1.46
CA GLN A 41 5.92 9.16 0.77
C GLN A 41 5.14 10.48 0.84
N ALA A 42 5.05 11.09 2.03
CA ALA A 42 4.38 12.38 2.21
C ALA A 42 5.05 13.49 1.38
N THR A 43 6.38 13.44 1.27
CA THR A 43 7.15 14.39 0.45
C THR A 43 6.90 14.18 -1.04
N LEU A 44 6.90 12.94 -1.52
CA LEU A 44 6.57 12.62 -2.91
C LEU A 44 5.14 13.07 -3.26
N PHE A 45 4.19 12.82 -2.37
CA PHE A 45 2.81 13.28 -2.52
C PHE A 45 2.75 14.81 -2.62
N ALA A 46 3.36 15.53 -1.68
CA ALA A 46 3.38 16.99 -1.69
C ALA A 46 4.07 17.57 -2.94
N LEU A 47 5.16 16.97 -3.41
CA LEU A 47 5.82 17.35 -4.65
C LEU A 47 4.92 17.12 -5.87
N ARG A 48 4.16 16.03 -5.90
CA ARG A 48 3.22 15.74 -7.00
C ARG A 48 2.09 16.76 -7.05
N GLU A 49 1.55 17.15 -5.90
CA GLU A 49 0.52 18.20 -5.79
C GLU A 49 1.03 19.57 -6.28
N LEU A 50 2.30 19.90 -6.01
CA LEU A 50 2.91 21.14 -6.47
C LEU A 50 3.07 21.18 -8.01
N HIS A 51 3.41 20.05 -8.64
CA HIS A 51 3.60 19.96 -10.09
C HIS A 51 2.28 19.74 -10.85
N HIS A 52 1.28 19.16 -10.22
CA HIS A 52 -0.05 18.94 -10.76
C HIS A 52 -1.09 19.43 -9.75
N PRO A 53 -1.36 20.75 -9.70
CA PRO A 53 -2.38 21.27 -8.79
C PRO A 53 -3.68 20.53 -9.04
N LEU A 54 -4.15 19.76 -8.05
CA LEU A 54 -5.41 19.05 -8.13
C LEU A 54 -6.49 20.10 -8.39
N VAL A 55 -6.98 20.13 -9.64
CA VAL A 55 -8.25 20.77 -9.95
C VAL A 55 -9.25 20.14 -8.99
N ARG A 56 -9.82 20.91 -8.06
CA ARG A 56 -10.98 20.49 -7.24
C ARG A 56 -12.03 19.98 -8.20
N SER A 57 -12.05 18.67 -8.44
CA SER A 57 -12.67 18.20 -9.67
C SER A 57 -14.19 18.23 -9.51
N SER A 58 -14.85 18.74 -10.54
CA SER A 58 -16.28 18.57 -10.76
C SER A 58 -16.59 17.16 -11.29
N ALA A 59 -15.79 16.15 -10.91
CA ALA A 59 -15.93 14.81 -11.47
C ALA A 59 -17.29 14.24 -11.13
N THR A 60 -18.01 13.81 -12.16
CA THR A 60 -19.33 13.23 -11.96
C THR A 60 -19.20 11.85 -11.33
N PRO A 61 -20.20 11.39 -10.57
CA PRO A 61 -20.24 10.02 -10.05
C PRO A 61 -19.94 8.96 -11.13
N ASP A 62 -20.41 9.14 -12.36
CA ASP A 62 -20.16 8.24 -13.49
C ASP A 62 -18.68 8.19 -13.89
N GLN A 63 -18.00 9.33 -13.90
CA GLN A 63 -16.57 9.38 -14.21
C GLN A 63 -15.74 8.66 -13.14
N ILE A 64 -16.16 8.76 -11.88
CA ILE A 64 -15.51 8.08 -10.76
C ILE A 64 -15.79 6.57 -10.84
N SER A 65 -17.05 6.17 -11.04
CA SER A 65 -17.43 4.75 -11.23
C SER A 65 -16.63 4.13 -12.37
N ALA A 66 -16.57 4.79 -13.53
CA ALA A 66 -15.85 4.28 -14.69
C ALA A 66 -14.35 4.09 -14.44
N ALA A 67 -13.71 4.97 -13.66
CA ALA A 67 -12.31 4.78 -13.25
C ALA A 67 -12.18 3.56 -12.30
N LEU A 68 -13.09 3.44 -11.34
CA LEU A 68 -13.09 2.33 -10.36
C LEU A 68 -13.43 0.98 -10.98
N ASP A 69 -14.31 0.93 -11.98
CA ASP A 69 -14.64 -0.28 -12.73
C ASP A 69 -13.47 -0.79 -13.56
N ARG A 70 -12.51 0.08 -13.92
CA ARG A 70 -11.24 -0.34 -14.53
C ARG A 70 -10.18 -0.71 -13.50
N PHE A 71 -10.13 0.01 -12.38
CA PHE A 71 -9.08 -0.14 -11.37
C PHE A 71 -9.29 -1.35 -10.45
N LEU A 72 -10.48 -1.49 -9.84
CA LEU A 72 -10.72 -2.52 -8.82
C LEU A 72 -10.57 -3.96 -9.34
N PRO A 73 -10.98 -4.32 -10.57
CA PRO A 73 -10.74 -5.68 -11.07
C PRO A 73 -9.26 -6.03 -11.16
N ARG A 74 -8.40 -5.07 -11.55
CA ARG A 74 -6.94 -5.27 -11.61
C ARG A 74 -6.33 -5.42 -10.23
N VAL A 75 -6.80 -4.62 -9.26
CA VAL A 75 -6.39 -4.77 -7.86
C VAL A 75 -6.82 -6.14 -7.35
N ARG A 76 -8.06 -6.56 -7.59
CA ARG A 76 -8.56 -7.86 -7.11
C ARG A 76 -7.85 -9.04 -7.75
N SER A 77 -7.51 -8.98 -9.04
CA SER A 77 -6.81 -10.08 -9.71
C SER A 77 -5.45 -10.36 -9.11
N VAL A 78 -4.74 -9.32 -8.64
CA VAL A 78 -3.43 -9.50 -7.96
C VAL A 78 -3.55 -9.86 -6.47
N LEU A 79 -4.75 -9.77 -5.91
CA LEU A 79 -5.06 -10.13 -4.51
C LEU A 79 -5.77 -11.47 -4.36
N ASP A 80 -6.04 -12.18 -5.46
CA ASP A 80 -6.59 -13.53 -5.41
C ASP A 80 -5.51 -14.53 -4.98
N PHE A 81 -4.90 -14.27 -3.83
CA PHE A 81 -4.09 -15.25 -3.15
C PHE A 81 -5.04 -16.38 -2.78
N ARG A 82 -4.76 -17.56 -3.32
CA ARG A 82 -5.15 -18.79 -2.65
C ARG A 82 -4.32 -18.88 -1.37
N VAL A 83 -4.59 -18.03 -0.37
CA VAL A 83 -4.13 -18.26 1.00
C VAL A 83 -4.95 -19.47 1.43
N PRO A 84 -4.36 -20.68 1.48
CA PRO A 84 -5.11 -21.83 1.96
C PRO A 84 -5.59 -21.43 3.35
N LYS A 85 -6.90 -21.55 3.61
CA LYS A 85 -7.50 -21.30 4.92
C LYS A 85 -6.99 -22.27 6.01
N PHE A 86 -5.95 -23.01 5.73
CA PHE A 86 -5.27 -23.93 6.61
C PHE A 86 -3.92 -23.34 6.99
N TYR A 87 -3.77 -23.12 8.30
CA TYR A 87 -2.49 -23.02 9.01
C TYR A 87 -1.43 -23.88 8.32
N GLY A 88 -0.49 -23.26 7.58
CA GLY A 88 0.71 -23.98 7.12
C GLY A 88 1.41 -23.52 5.84
N LEU A 89 0.75 -22.92 4.84
CA LEU A 89 1.41 -22.59 3.56
C LEU A 89 0.81 -21.34 2.90
N VAL A 90 1.37 -20.16 3.16
CA VAL A 90 1.08 -19.01 2.29
C VAL A 90 1.85 -19.20 1.00
N GLN A 91 1.15 -19.23 -0.13
CA GLN A 91 1.76 -19.33 -1.45
C GLN A 91 1.32 -18.15 -2.30
N VAL A 92 2.28 -17.47 -2.91
CA VAL A 92 2.06 -16.34 -3.80
C VAL A 92 2.61 -16.69 -5.18
N GLY A 93 1.79 -16.61 -6.23
CA GLY A 93 2.24 -16.90 -7.58
C GLY A 93 3.24 -15.87 -8.11
N ILE A 94 4.29 -16.31 -8.81
CA ILE A 94 5.26 -15.41 -9.46
C ILE A 94 4.55 -14.54 -10.52
N SER A 95 3.63 -15.12 -11.30
CA SER A 95 2.85 -14.35 -12.27
C SER A 95 2.02 -13.25 -11.61
N GLN A 96 1.45 -13.52 -10.42
CA GLN A 96 0.67 -12.54 -9.66
C GLN A 96 1.55 -11.39 -9.16
N LEU A 97 2.76 -11.68 -8.69
CA LEU A 97 3.73 -10.65 -8.29
C LEU A 97 4.21 -9.81 -9.48
N ASN A 98 4.34 -10.42 -10.66
CA ASN A 98 4.65 -9.68 -11.89
C ASN A 98 3.49 -8.75 -12.26
N ASP A 99 2.25 -9.24 -12.25
CA ASP A 99 1.06 -8.43 -12.53
C ASP A 99 0.91 -7.30 -11.50
N MET A 100 1.24 -7.57 -10.24
CA MET A 100 1.27 -6.58 -9.17
C MET A 100 2.33 -5.50 -9.44
N SER A 101 3.55 -5.89 -9.79
CA SER A 101 4.64 -4.97 -10.13
C SER A 101 4.27 -4.06 -11.30
N VAL A 102 3.66 -4.62 -12.36
CA VAL A 102 3.15 -3.85 -13.50
C VAL A 102 2.09 -2.85 -13.06
N LEU A 103 1.10 -3.28 -12.27
CA LEU A 103 0.06 -2.38 -11.77
C LEU A 103 0.63 -1.26 -10.91
N ILE A 104 1.61 -1.56 -10.05
CA ILE A 104 2.29 -0.56 -9.22
C ILE A 104 3.02 0.45 -10.10
N GLN A 105 3.79 0.01 -11.08
CA GLN A 105 4.55 0.90 -11.97
C GLN A 105 3.62 1.83 -12.76
N GLU A 106 2.50 1.32 -13.26
CA GLU A 106 1.48 2.13 -13.94
C GLU A 106 0.87 3.20 -13.01
N CYS A 107 0.76 2.91 -11.71
CA CYS A 107 0.05 3.76 -10.75
C CYS A 107 0.95 4.53 -9.75
N SER A 108 2.28 4.51 -9.89
CA SER A 108 3.20 5.17 -8.94
C SER A 108 4.23 6.13 -9.58
N GLY A 109 4.24 6.26 -10.91
CA GLY A 109 5.18 7.11 -11.64
C GLY A 109 4.60 8.41 -12.19
N TYR A 110 5.38 9.11 -13.03
CA TYR A 110 4.99 10.35 -13.72
C TYR A 110 3.72 10.22 -14.57
N GLY A 111 3.38 9.01 -15.01
CA GLY A 111 2.16 8.73 -15.78
C GLY A 111 0.88 8.65 -14.93
N TRP A 112 1.02 8.46 -13.61
CA TRP A 112 -0.11 8.48 -12.69
C TRP A 112 -0.59 9.94 -12.55
N SER A 113 -1.71 10.27 -13.18
CA SER A 113 -2.27 11.63 -13.24
C SER A 113 -3.76 11.59 -13.56
N PRO A 114 -4.52 12.70 -13.45
CA PRO A 114 -5.93 12.74 -13.82
C PRO A 114 -6.25 12.39 -15.29
N ALA A 115 -5.22 12.34 -16.15
CA ALA A 115 -5.34 11.87 -17.54
C ALA A 115 -5.30 10.33 -17.67
N HIS A 116 -4.79 9.64 -16.65
CA HIS A 116 -4.67 8.18 -16.64
C HIS A 116 -6.04 7.51 -16.49
N SER A 117 -6.28 6.43 -17.24
CA SER A 117 -7.60 5.78 -17.33
C SER A 117 -8.07 5.16 -16.01
N LEU A 118 -7.14 4.74 -15.16
CA LEU A 118 -7.42 4.17 -13.84
C LEU A 118 -7.49 5.23 -12.73
N HIS A 119 -7.08 6.48 -13.00
CA HIS A 119 -7.03 7.52 -11.98
C HIS A 119 -8.40 8.16 -11.82
N ALA A 120 -8.98 8.07 -10.62
CA ALA A 120 -10.22 8.77 -10.30
C ALA A 120 -9.97 10.28 -10.28
N LYS A 121 -10.99 11.08 -10.52
CA LYS A 121 -10.84 12.53 -10.50
C LYS A 121 -11.22 13.15 -9.16
N ALA A 122 -11.89 12.41 -8.28
CA ALA A 122 -12.27 12.88 -6.95
C ALA A 122 -11.13 12.70 -5.93
N GLU A 123 -10.79 13.76 -5.21
CA GLU A 123 -9.67 13.79 -4.25
C GLU A 123 -9.76 12.65 -3.21
N GLN A 124 -10.92 12.44 -2.62
CA GLN A 124 -11.11 11.38 -1.62
C GLN A 124 -10.84 9.98 -2.18
N VAL A 125 -11.22 9.76 -3.45
CA VAL A 125 -11.04 8.47 -4.13
C VAL A 125 -9.57 8.29 -4.51
N VAL A 126 -8.93 9.34 -5.02
CA VAL A 126 -7.49 9.34 -5.36
C VAL A 126 -6.65 9.00 -4.13
N ARG A 127 -6.95 9.60 -2.97
CA ARG A 127 -6.25 9.27 -1.70
C ARG A 127 -6.34 7.78 -1.36
N ILE A 128 -7.49 7.14 -1.59
CA ILE A 128 -7.65 5.70 -1.36
C ILE A 128 -6.91 4.88 -2.42
N GLN A 129 -6.91 5.31 -3.69
CA GLN A 129 -6.13 4.65 -4.75
C GLN A 129 -4.63 4.71 -4.48
N ASP A 130 -4.11 5.87 -4.12
CA ASP A 130 -2.69 6.04 -3.76
C ASP A 130 -2.33 5.17 -2.55
N HIS A 131 -3.21 5.10 -1.54
CA HIS A 131 -3.01 4.22 -0.40
C HIS A 131 -3.01 2.74 -0.79
N LEU A 132 -3.87 2.32 -1.71
CA LEU A 132 -3.88 0.95 -2.25
C LEU A 132 -2.59 0.61 -2.99
N VAL A 133 -2.11 1.51 -3.85
CA VAL A 133 -0.86 1.30 -4.60
C VAL A 133 0.33 1.21 -3.64
N MET A 134 0.35 2.02 -2.59
CA MET A 134 1.35 1.94 -1.53
C MET A 134 1.31 0.58 -0.80
N LEU A 135 0.13 0.09 -0.44
CA LEU A 135 -0.04 -1.21 0.21
C LEU A 135 0.34 -2.37 -0.71
N LEU A 136 0.05 -2.27 -2.02
CA LEU A 136 0.50 -3.24 -3.03
C LEU A 136 2.03 -3.29 -3.10
N GLN A 137 2.69 -2.12 -3.15
CA GLN A 137 4.15 -2.05 -3.12
C GLN A 137 4.72 -2.66 -1.83
N ARG A 138 4.16 -2.33 -0.67
CA ARG A 138 4.57 -2.92 0.61
C ARG A 138 4.41 -4.44 0.61
N LEU A 139 3.30 -4.95 0.09
CA LEU A 139 3.05 -6.38 0.00
C LEU A 139 4.03 -7.08 -0.94
N TYR A 140 4.33 -6.47 -2.08
CA TYR A 140 5.36 -6.93 -3.00
C TYR A 140 6.72 -7.01 -2.31
N ASP A 141 7.11 -5.96 -1.59
CA ASP A 141 8.40 -5.90 -0.89
C ASP A 141 8.49 -6.95 0.24
N LEU A 142 7.40 -7.17 0.98
CA LEU A 142 7.32 -8.19 2.03
C LEU A 142 7.50 -9.64 1.51
N VAL A 143 7.31 -9.87 0.21
CA VAL A 143 7.43 -11.20 -0.42
C VAL A 143 8.73 -11.32 -1.22
N VAL A 144 8.99 -10.35 -2.11
CA VAL A 144 10.09 -10.40 -3.09
C VAL A 144 11.38 -9.85 -2.51
N ASN A 145 11.29 -8.77 -1.73
CA ASN A 145 12.45 -8.09 -1.12
C ASN A 145 12.61 -8.46 0.36
N ASP A 146 12.01 -9.58 0.79
CA ASP A 146 12.11 -10.07 2.16
C ASP A 146 13.56 -10.35 2.55
N GLN A 147 14.03 -9.68 3.59
CA GLN A 147 15.38 -9.88 4.14
C GLN A 147 15.41 -10.98 5.22
N SER A 148 14.26 -11.44 5.71
CA SER A 148 14.18 -12.46 6.77
C SER A 148 14.46 -13.87 6.25
N GLY A 149 14.36 -14.10 4.93
CA GLY A 149 14.53 -15.40 4.30
C GLY A 149 13.35 -16.35 4.55
N CYS A 150 12.21 -15.80 4.99
CA CYS A 150 11.01 -16.58 5.26
C CYS A 150 10.30 -16.99 3.97
N TRP A 151 10.50 -16.28 2.88
CA TRP A 151 9.96 -16.62 1.57
C TRP A 151 10.95 -17.43 0.74
N GLN A 152 10.50 -18.58 0.23
CA GLN A 152 11.29 -19.43 -0.64
C GLN A 152 10.60 -19.62 -1.98
N VAL A 153 11.34 -19.41 -3.06
CA VAL A 153 10.84 -19.71 -4.40
C VAL A 153 10.79 -21.22 -4.60
N ARG A 154 9.60 -21.76 -4.89
CA ARG A 154 9.38 -23.17 -5.23
C ARG A 154 8.50 -23.24 -6.47
N PHE A 155 9.02 -23.87 -7.54
CA PHE A 155 8.33 -23.94 -8.83
C PHE A 155 7.93 -22.56 -9.39
N GLN A 156 6.65 -22.20 -9.30
CA GLN A 156 6.06 -20.94 -9.80
C GLN A 156 5.44 -20.10 -8.67
N THR A 157 5.81 -20.38 -7.41
CA THR A 157 5.29 -19.69 -6.23
C THR A 157 6.42 -19.26 -5.30
N TYR A 158 6.17 -18.18 -4.57
CA TYR A 158 6.85 -17.85 -3.32
C TYR A 158 6.07 -18.51 -2.19
N ASP A 159 6.71 -19.45 -1.52
CA ASP A 159 6.14 -20.19 -0.40
C ASP A 159 6.70 -19.63 0.90
N PHE A 160 5.83 -19.28 1.83
CA PHE A 160 6.24 -18.92 3.18
C PHE A 160 6.67 -20.19 3.92
N ALA A 161 7.89 -20.20 4.45
CA ALA A 161 8.48 -21.37 5.06
C ALA A 161 7.63 -21.87 6.26
N PRO A 162 7.39 -23.18 6.39
CA PRO A 162 6.53 -23.75 7.43
C PRO A 162 7.18 -23.79 8.83
N GLN A 163 8.44 -23.40 8.98
CA GLN A 163 9.14 -23.32 10.25
C GLN A 163 9.09 -21.90 10.85
N TRP A 164 7.92 -21.53 11.38
CA TRP A 164 7.68 -20.29 12.10
C TRP A 164 8.20 -20.40 13.54
N THR A 165 9.45 -20.79 13.64
CA THR A 165 10.07 -21.18 14.91
C THR A 165 10.85 -20.03 15.52
N THR A 166 10.98 -18.90 14.81
CA THR A 166 11.74 -17.72 15.24
C THR A 166 10.82 -16.51 15.39
N PRO A 167 11.11 -15.60 16.35
CA PRO A 167 10.38 -14.33 16.48
C PRO A 167 10.37 -13.51 15.18
N GLU A 168 11.44 -13.58 14.39
CA GLU A 168 11.57 -12.86 13.11
C GLU A 168 10.58 -13.39 12.06
N SER A 169 10.42 -14.71 11.96
CA SER A 169 9.47 -15.33 11.04
C SER A 169 8.02 -15.08 11.43
N GLU A 170 7.71 -15.09 12.72
CA GLU A 170 6.40 -14.69 13.23
C GLU A 170 6.11 -13.22 12.89
N HIS A 171 7.07 -12.31 13.12
CA HIS A 171 6.92 -10.90 12.79
C HIS A 171 6.71 -10.65 11.29
N ALA A 172 7.46 -11.36 10.43
CA ALA A 172 7.34 -11.26 8.98
C ALA A 172 5.93 -11.69 8.51
N PHE A 173 5.41 -12.80 9.05
CA PHE A 173 4.05 -13.23 8.71
C PHE A 173 2.99 -12.26 9.22
N GLN A 174 3.07 -11.82 10.47
CA GLN A 174 2.09 -10.87 11.01
C GLN A 174 2.08 -9.57 10.21
N SER A 175 3.25 -9.12 9.75
CA SER A 175 3.38 -7.97 8.84
C SER A 175 2.70 -8.21 7.50
N PHE A 176 2.88 -9.40 6.91
CA PHE A 176 2.20 -9.81 5.68
C PHE A 176 0.67 -9.83 5.85
N VAL A 177 0.16 -10.51 6.89
CA VAL A 177 -1.29 -10.60 7.16
C VAL A 177 -1.91 -9.24 7.40
N LYS A 178 -1.24 -8.40 8.21
CA LYS A 178 -1.69 -7.03 8.47
C LYS A 178 -1.77 -6.21 7.19
N CYS A 179 -0.70 -6.22 6.38
CA CYS A 179 -0.67 -5.51 5.10
C CYS A 179 -1.77 -6.00 4.16
N TYR A 180 -1.95 -7.32 4.04
CA TYR A 180 -3.00 -7.90 3.21
C TYR A 180 -4.41 -7.50 3.67
N SER A 181 -4.67 -7.51 4.99
CA SER A 181 -5.94 -7.08 5.55
C SER A 181 -6.23 -5.60 5.31
N GLU A 182 -5.24 -4.72 5.52
CA GLU A 182 -5.33 -3.28 5.22
C GLU A 182 -5.67 -3.04 3.75
N LEU A 183 -5.06 -3.83 2.86
CA LEU A 183 -5.26 -3.72 1.42
C LEU A 183 -6.68 -4.14 1.01
N LEU A 184 -7.19 -5.25 1.55
CA LEU A 184 -8.59 -5.66 1.35
C LEU A 184 -9.57 -4.60 1.86
N ASN A 185 -9.30 -4.00 3.02
CA ASN A 185 -10.13 -2.95 3.59
C ASN A 185 -10.15 -1.70 2.71
N ALA A 186 -8.98 -1.27 2.21
CA ALA A 186 -8.88 -0.13 1.32
C ALA A 186 -9.58 -0.38 -0.03
N ALA A 187 -9.48 -1.60 -0.58
CA ALA A 187 -10.19 -1.98 -1.81
C ALA A 187 -11.71 -1.97 -1.61
N ASN A 188 -12.18 -2.45 -0.45
CA ASN A 188 -13.60 -2.41 -0.10
C ASN A 188 -14.11 -0.98 0.17
N ALA A 189 -13.25 -0.07 0.66
CA ALA A 189 -13.61 1.33 0.86
C ALA A 189 -13.92 2.07 -0.47
N LEU A 190 -13.47 1.56 -1.61
CA LEU A 190 -13.79 2.10 -2.93
C LEU A 190 -15.14 1.62 -3.49
N GLU A 191 -15.71 0.52 -2.98
CA GLU A 191 -16.97 -0.04 -3.48
C GLU A 191 -18.18 0.92 -3.39
N PRO A 192 -18.38 1.68 -2.29
CA PRO A 192 -19.45 2.66 -2.23
C PRO A 192 -19.35 3.75 -3.31
N PHE A 193 -18.14 4.21 -3.63
CA PHE A 193 -17.90 5.21 -4.68
C PHE A 193 -18.14 4.63 -6.08
N ARG A 194 -17.75 3.37 -6.28
CA ARG A 194 -18.02 2.63 -7.52
C ARG A 194 -19.52 2.42 -7.74
N LYS A 195 -20.28 2.14 -6.69
CA LYS A 195 -21.74 1.92 -6.77
C LYS A 195 -22.57 3.21 -6.81
N GLY A 196 -21.96 4.38 -6.73
CA GLY A 196 -22.72 5.64 -6.67
C GLY A 196 -23.35 5.96 -5.30
N ALA A 197 -23.04 5.18 -4.25
CA ALA A 197 -23.76 5.22 -2.97
C ALA A 197 -23.16 6.19 -1.92
N ALA A 198 -21.91 6.65 -2.10
CA ALA A 198 -21.19 7.50 -1.13
C ALA A 198 -21.24 9.00 -1.43
N TYR A 199 -22.12 9.44 -2.33
CA TYR A 199 -22.28 10.85 -2.72
C TYR A 199 -23.42 11.58 -1.97
N TYR A 200 -24.03 10.93 -0.97
CA TYR A 200 -25.13 11.45 -0.14
C TYR A 200 -24.76 11.47 1.34
#